data_AF-A0A1Y6G4C0-F1
#
_entry.id   AF-A0A1Y6G4C0-F1
#
_cell.length_a   1.000
_cell.length_b   1.000
_cell.length_c   1.000
_cell.angle_alpha   90.00
_cell.angle_beta   90.00
_cell.angle_gamma   90.00
#
_symmetry.space_group_name_H-M   'P 1'
#
loop_
_entity.id
_entity.type
_entity.pdbx_description
1 polymer ?
#
loop_
_entity_poly.entity_id
_entity_poly.type
_entity_poly.pdbx_seq_one_letter_code
_entity_poly.pdbx_strand_id
1 'polypeptide(L)'
;MRKFNLVFLILITLLFLSGCTNNEEYESLETETFIQSLKDRGYTVIKPEIEEGTTPHTFFSVYPTYYEADGKRLAIYEYKNVKKAKKDSEMISKDGSTIGNAQVEPIDQPHYYHIGKIIVSYIGSDAELQKDLSEILGKSITN
;
A
#
# COMPACT_ATOMS: atom_id res chain seq x y z
N MET A 1 -40.85 -48.33 -29.53
CA MET A 1 -40.73 -48.49 -28.07
C MET A 1 -39.28 -48.84 -27.79
N ARG A 2 -38.42 -48.16 -27.03
CA ARG A 2 -38.52 -47.16 -25.95
C ARG A 2 -37.28 -46.24 -26.08
N LYS A 3 -37.46 -44.95 -26.40
CA LYS A 3 -37.03 -43.81 -25.56
C LYS A 3 -36.49 -44.29 -24.20
N PHE A 4 -35.20 -44.11 -23.90
CA PHE A 4 -34.47 -44.29 -22.61
C PHE A 4 -33.03 -44.63 -23.03
N ASN A 5 -32.02 -43.76 -23.08
CA ASN A 5 -31.45 -42.97 -21.99
C ASN A 5 -30.45 -41.94 -22.58
N LEU A 6 -30.93 -40.88 -23.25
CA LEU A 6 -30.08 -39.72 -23.58
C LEU A 6 -30.05 -38.68 -22.45
N VAL A 7 -30.73 -38.96 -21.33
CA VAL A 7 -30.88 -38.05 -20.19
C VAL A 7 -29.79 -38.26 -19.14
N PHE A 8 -29.08 -39.39 -19.16
CA PHE A 8 -28.08 -39.69 -18.13
C PHE A 8 -26.70 -39.04 -18.37
N LEU A 9 -26.47 -38.47 -19.56
CA LEU A 9 -25.21 -37.80 -19.91
C LEU A 9 -25.26 -36.27 -19.74
N ILE A 10 -26.40 -35.71 -19.31
CA ILE A 10 -26.60 -34.26 -19.10
C ILE A 10 -26.57 -33.90 -17.60
N LEU A 11 -26.51 -34.87 -16.69
CA LEU A 11 -26.57 -34.62 -15.24
C LEU A 11 -25.21 -34.57 -14.52
N ILE A 12 -24.09 -34.73 -15.23
CA ILE A 12 -22.72 -34.69 -14.63
C ILE A 12 -21.96 -33.41 -15.01
N THR A 13 -22.52 -32.54 -15.86
CA THR A 13 -21.90 -31.28 -16.31
C THR A 13 -22.31 -30.04 -15.53
N LEU A 14 -22.85 -30.18 -14.31
CA LEU A 14 -23.33 -29.05 -13.48
C LEU A 14 -22.64 -28.89 -12.11
N LEU A 15 -21.50 -29.56 -11.87
CA LEU A 15 -20.75 -29.48 -10.61
C LEU A 15 -19.35 -28.83 -10.72
N PHE A 16 -19.15 -27.95 -11.70
CA PHE A 16 -18.05 -26.97 -11.70
C PHE A 16 -18.61 -25.54 -11.60
N LEU A 17 -19.54 -25.33 -10.67
CA LEU A 17 -19.89 -23.98 -10.23
C LEU A 17 -18.83 -23.54 -9.22
N SER A 18 -17.81 -22.86 -9.75
CA SER A 18 -17.11 -21.73 -9.15
C SER A 18 -17.14 -21.65 -7.63
N GLY A 19 -16.43 -22.56 -6.99
CA GLY A 19 -15.93 -22.37 -5.63
C GLY A 19 -14.53 -21.75 -5.67
N CYS A 20 -14.33 -20.65 -6.40
CA CYS A 20 -13.32 -19.70 -5.95
C CYS A 20 -13.90 -19.16 -4.65
N THR A 21 -13.53 -19.78 -3.54
CA THR A 21 -13.64 -19.12 -2.25
C THR A 21 -13.03 -17.75 -2.44
N ASN A 22 -13.87 -16.72 -2.42
CA ASN A 22 -13.44 -15.35 -2.19
C ASN A 22 -12.91 -15.34 -0.75
N ASN A 23 -11.75 -15.94 -0.56
CA ASN A 23 -10.83 -15.47 0.43
C ASN A 23 -10.55 -14.06 -0.07
N GLU A 24 -11.25 -13.08 0.50
CA GLU A 24 -10.77 -11.70 0.55
C GLU A 24 -9.49 -11.73 1.40
N GLU A 25 -8.48 -12.37 0.85
CA GLU A 25 -7.10 -12.08 1.07
C GLU A 25 -7.00 -10.65 0.59
N TYR A 26 -7.12 -9.70 1.53
CA TYR A 26 -6.56 -8.38 1.35
C TYR A 26 -5.09 -8.61 1.04
N GLU A 27 -4.82 -8.79 -0.25
CA GLU A 27 -3.50 -8.91 -0.83
C GLU A 27 -2.77 -7.69 -0.30
N SER A 28 -1.78 -7.93 0.55
CA SER A 28 -0.98 -6.85 1.09
C SER A 28 -0.35 -6.16 -0.11
N LEU A 29 -0.79 -4.94 -0.41
CA LEU A 29 -0.16 -4.16 -1.46
C LEU A 29 1.33 -4.06 -1.10
N GLU A 30 2.16 -4.74 -1.89
CA GLU A 30 3.61 -4.70 -1.75
C GLU A 30 4.15 -3.43 -2.42
N THR A 31 5.34 -3.00 -2.01
CA THR A 31 5.95 -1.77 -2.54
C THR A 31 6.00 -1.76 -4.06
N GLU A 32 6.38 -2.88 -4.70
CA GLU A 32 6.50 -2.96 -6.15
C GLU A 32 5.17 -2.68 -6.87
N THR A 33 4.06 -3.23 -6.38
CA THR A 33 2.72 -3.02 -6.95
C THR A 33 2.26 -1.57 -6.77
N PHE A 34 2.56 -0.96 -5.61
CA PHE A 34 2.31 0.47 -5.39
C PHE A 34 3.11 1.35 -6.36
N ILE A 35 4.41 1.08 -6.53
CA ILE A 35 5.28 1.82 -7.46
C ILE A 35 4.77 1.66 -8.91
N GLN A 36 4.32 0.46 -9.29
CA GLN A 36 3.76 0.25 -10.62
C GLN A 36 2.46 1.04 -10.80
N SER A 37 1.60 1.10 -9.78
CA SER A 37 0.35 1.88 -9.82
C SER A 37 0.60 3.38 -10.03
N LEU A 38 1.67 3.93 -9.47
CA LEU A 38 2.09 5.31 -9.75
C LEU A 38 2.57 5.46 -11.20
N LYS A 39 3.40 4.54 -11.70
CA LYS A 39 3.88 4.59 -13.09
C LYS A 39 2.73 4.50 -14.10
N ASP A 40 1.73 3.66 -13.83
CA ASP A 40 0.55 3.50 -14.69
C ASP A 40 -0.32 4.78 -14.75
N ARG A 41 -0.21 5.64 -13.72
CA ARG A 41 -0.83 6.98 -13.68
C ARG A 41 0.02 8.07 -14.34
N GLY A 42 1.20 7.72 -14.87
CA GLY A 42 2.06 8.62 -15.63
C GLY A 42 3.19 9.27 -14.84
N TYR A 43 3.36 8.96 -13.55
CA TYR A 43 4.47 9.47 -12.76
C TYR A 43 5.80 8.86 -13.21
N THR A 44 6.84 9.69 -13.31
CA THR A 44 8.22 9.21 -13.37
C THR A 44 8.65 8.83 -11.97
N VAL A 45 8.73 7.53 -11.69
CA VAL A 45 9.12 7.02 -10.37
C VAL A 45 10.55 6.50 -10.38
N ILE A 46 11.42 7.11 -9.57
CA ILE A 46 12.81 6.71 -9.39
C ILE A 46 13.09 6.31 -7.95
N LYS A 47 14.04 5.40 -7.76
CA LYS A 47 14.61 5.08 -6.46
C LYS A 47 15.95 5.81 -6.35
N PRO A 48 16.07 6.88 -5.54
CA PRO A 48 17.32 7.60 -5.40
C PRO A 48 18.40 6.70 -4.78
N GLU A 49 19.64 6.89 -5.22
CA GLU A 49 20.79 6.31 -4.56
C GLU A 49 20.98 7.00 -3.22
N ILE A 50 21.21 6.21 -2.17
CA ILE A 50 21.52 6.75 -0.84
C ILE A 50 23.03 6.99 -0.83
N GLU A 51 23.44 8.24 -0.57
CA GLU A 51 24.86 8.59 -0.50
C GLU A 51 25.60 7.69 0.48
N GLU A 52 26.80 7.24 0.09
CA GLU A 52 27.62 6.38 0.91
C GLU A 52 27.89 7.01 2.29
N GLY A 53 27.67 6.24 3.36
CA GLY A 53 27.79 6.72 4.74
C GLY A 53 26.51 7.35 5.31
N THR A 54 25.45 7.54 4.50
CA THR A 54 24.15 7.99 5.00
C THR A 54 23.33 6.81 5.50
N THR A 55 22.94 6.84 6.77
CA THR A 55 21.98 5.87 7.33
C THR A 55 20.60 6.52 7.38
N PRO A 56 19.57 5.92 6.73
CA PRO A 56 18.20 6.40 6.88
C PRO A 56 17.78 6.42 8.35
N HIS A 57 17.20 7.52 8.80
CA HIS A 57 16.54 7.56 10.11
C HIS A 57 15.13 6.98 10.02
N THR A 58 14.65 6.40 11.11
CA THR A 58 13.28 5.90 11.21
C THR A 58 12.71 6.13 12.60
N PHE A 59 11.41 6.44 12.65
CA PHE A 59 10.60 6.47 13.87
C PHE A 59 9.79 5.17 14.07
N PHE A 60 9.88 4.26 13.10
CA PHE A 60 9.16 3.00 13.09
C PHE A 60 10.11 1.81 13.33
N SER A 61 9.55 0.61 13.43
CA SER A 61 10.32 -0.63 13.64
C SER A 61 11.05 -1.15 12.39
N VAL A 62 10.90 -0.47 11.26
CA VAL A 62 11.61 -0.75 9.99
C VAL A 62 12.18 0.54 9.41
N TYR A 63 13.21 0.42 8.56
CA TYR A 63 13.77 1.55 7.83
C TYR A 63 12.98 1.83 6.55
N PRO A 64 12.88 3.10 6.12
CA PRO A 64 12.21 3.43 4.87
C PRO A 64 13.07 3.05 3.67
N THR A 65 12.40 2.66 2.59
CA THR A 65 12.94 2.80 1.23
C THR A 65 12.40 4.09 0.64
N TYR A 66 13.29 4.97 0.17
CA TYR A 66 12.90 6.20 -0.49
C TYR A 66 12.64 5.98 -1.98
N TYR A 67 11.61 6.64 -2.48
CA TYR A 67 11.30 6.79 -3.90
C TYR A 67 10.98 8.27 -4.17
N GLU A 68 11.06 8.67 -5.43
CA GLU A 68 10.62 9.99 -5.87
C GLU A 68 9.66 9.82 -7.05
N ALA A 69 8.46 10.40 -6.94
CA ALA A 69 7.47 10.47 -8.01
C ALA A 69 7.45 11.90 -8.55
N ASP A 70 7.95 12.09 -9.78
CA ASP A 70 8.17 13.42 -10.38
C ASP A 70 8.93 14.38 -9.45
N GLY A 71 9.97 13.87 -8.79
CA GLY A 71 10.80 14.61 -7.83
C GLY A 71 10.18 14.80 -6.44
N LYS A 72 8.96 14.32 -6.19
CA LYS A 72 8.32 14.37 -4.86
C LYS A 72 8.69 13.11 -4.08
N ARG A 73 9.34 13.29 -2.94
CA ARG A 73 9.87 12.19 -2.14
C ARG A 73 8.77 11.45 -1.38
N LEU A 74 8.81 10.13 -1.47
CA LEU A 74 8.01 9.17 -0.73
C LEU A 74 8.93 8.31 0.13
N ALA A 75 8.60 8.16 1.41
CA ALA A 75 9.24 7.17 2.29
C ALA A 75 8.30 5.99 2.47
N ILE A 76 8.74 4.80 2.06
CA ILE A 76 7.94 3.57 2.11
C ILE A 76 8.52 2.62 3.15
N TYR A 77 7.70 2.28 4.14
CA TYR A 77 8.05 1.39 5.23
C TYR A 77 7.32 0.06 5.01
N GLU A 78 8.04 -0.94 4.52
CA GLU A 78 7.50 -2.27 4.27
C GLU A 78 7.78 -3.22 5.44
N TYR A 79 6.74 -3.88 5.91
CA TYR A 79 6.78 -4.74 7.08
C TYR A 79 6.63 -6.21 6.70
N LYS A 80 7.26 -7.08 7.49
CA LYS A 80 7.11 -8.54 7.35
C LYS A 80 5.65 -9.02 7.42
N ASN A 81 4.77 -8.27 8.11
CA ASN A 81 3.35 -8.60 8.21
C ASN A 81 2.48 -7.38 8.55
N VAL A 82 1.19 -7.51 8.23
CA VAL A 82 0.16 -6.48 8.43
C VAL A 82 0.04 -6.05 9.90
N LYS A 83 0.19 -6.98 10.85
CA LYS A 83 0.08 -6.67 12.29
C LYS A 83 1.15 -5.68 12.75
N LYS A 84 2.39 -5.80 12.26
CA LYS A 84 3.48 -4.86 12.57
C LYS A 84 3.22 -3.49 11.93
N ALA A 85 2.86 -3.46 10.65
CA ALA A 85 2.52 -2.22 9.95
C ALA A 85 1.40 -1.46 10.68
N LYS A 86 0.32 -2.17 11.05
CA LYS A 86 -0.79 -1.59 11.81
C LYS A 86 -0.33 -1.02 13.16
N LYS A 87 0.45 -1.77 13.93
CA LYS A 87 0.93 -1.32 15.24
C LYS A 87 1.72 -0.01 15.13
N ASP A 88 2.60 0.09 14.13
CA ASP A 88 3.44 1.28 13.93
C ASP A 88 2.62 2.45 13.36
N SER A 89 1.62 2.18 12.50
CA SER A 89 0.69 3.21 12.01
C SER A 89 -0.13 3.85 13.12
N GLU A 90 -0.50 3.09 14.16
CA GLU A 90 -1.27 3.57 15.32
C GLU A 90 -0.47 4.51 16.22
N MET A 91 0.86 4.59 16.04
CA MET A 91 1.72 5.52 16.77
C MET A 91 1.68 6.93 16.20
N ILE A 92 1.13 7.12 15.01
CA ILE A 92 1.09 8.41 14.31
C ILE A 92 -0.08 9.23 14.85
N SER A 93 0.19 10.47 15.28
CA SER A 93 -0.87 11.41 15.67
C SER A 93 -1.73 11.81 14.48
N LYS A 94 -2.97 12.24 14.72
CA LYS A 94 -3.91 12.63 13.65
C LYS A 94 -3.41 13.77 12.76
N ASP A 95 -2.50 14.60 13.25
CA ASP A 95 -1.88 15.70 12.49
C ASP A 95 -0.48 15.34 11.94
N GLY A 96 -0.03 14.09 12.13
CA GLY A 96 1.28 13.62 11.69
C GLY A 96 2.49 14.24 12.39
N SER A 97 2.28 15.11 13.39
CA SER A 97 3.35 15.83 14.10
C SER A 97 4.05 14.99 15.18
N THR A 98 3.50 13.83 15.53
CA THR A 98 4.02 12.95 16.57
C THR A 98 4.00 11.51 16.09
N ILE A 99 5.10 10.79 16.30
CA ILE A 99 5.20 9.35 16.06
C ILE A 99 5.70 8.69 17.35
N GLY A 100 4.79 8.00 18.04
CA GLY A 100 5.08 7.41 19.35
C GLY A 100 5.38 8.50 20.39
N ASN A 101 6.62 8.54 20.86
CA ASN A 101 7.12 9.56 21.79
C ASN A 101 8.01 10.62 21.11
N ALA A 102 8.19 10.55 19.79
CA ALA A 102 8.98 11.51 19.03
C ALA A 102 8.07 12.60 18.46
N GLN A 103 8.48 13.85 18.63
CA GLN A 103 7.87 15.00 17.96
C GLN A 103 8.61 15.26 16.66
N VAL A 104 7.86 15.44 15.58
CA VAL A 104 8.36 15.69 14.23
C VAL A 104 7.96 17.12 13.84
N GLU A 105 8.94 17.91 13.41
CA GLU A 105 8.72 19.24 12.84
C GLU A 105 8.93 19.15 11.32
N PRO A 106 7.91 18.76 10.55
CA PRO A 106 8.06 18.58 9.12
C PRO A 106 8.17 19.95 8.43
N ILE A 107 8.92 19.98 7.31
CA ILE A 107 9.11 21.20 6.51
C ILE A 107 7.85 21.59 5.71
N ASP A 108 6.91 20.64 5.53
CA ASP A 108 5.61 20.82 4.87
C ASP A 108 4.58 19.86 5.51
N GLN A 109 3.34 19.84 5.02
CA GLN A 109 2.26 19.02 5.57
C GLN A 109 2.57 17.52 5.48
N PRO A 110 2.51 16.77 6.60
CA PRO A 110 2.73 15.34 6.61
C PRO A 110 1.47 14.55 6.24
N HIS A 111 1.59 13.73 5.20
CA HIS A 111 0.58 12.77 4.78
C HIS A 111 1.08 11.36 4.99
N TYR A 112 0.43 10.62 5.88
CA TYR A 112 0.72 9.20 6.08
C TYR A 112 -0.44 8.35 5.55
N TYR A 113 -0.11 7.21 4.95
CA TYR A 113 -1.04 6.24 4.41
C TYR A 113 -0.66 4.85 4.95
N HIS A 114 -1.65 4.02 5.28
CA HIS A 114 -1.42 2.64 5.72
C HIS A 114 -2.32 1.69 4.95
N ILE A 115 -1.73 0.73 4.26
CA ILE A 115 -2.44 -0.35 3.58
C ILE A 115 -1.66 -1.66 3.72
N GLY A 116 -2.33 -2.71 4.18
CA GLY A 116 -1.71 -4.02 4.37
C GLY A 116 -0.40 -3.97 5.17
N LYS A 117 0.71 -4.30 4.49
CA LYS A 117 2.06 -4.38 5.05
C LYS A 117 2.89 -3.12 4.87
N ILE A 118 2.37 -2.05 4.25
CA ILE A 118 3.16 -0.84 3.97
C ILE A 118 2.58 0.39 4.65
N ILE A 119 3.47 1.26 5.12
CA ILE A 119 3.16 2.65 5.43
C ILE A 119 3.88 3.52 4.40
N VAL A 120 3.17 4.48 3.82
CA VAL A 120 3.76 5.47 2.90
C VAL A 120 3.67 6.84 3.56
N SER A 121 4.79 7.55 3.61
CA SER A 121 4.86 8.94 4.06
C SER A 121 5.19 9.84 2.88
N TYR A 122 4.39 10.89 2.72
CA TYR A 122 4.62 12.00 1.81
C TYR A 122 4.57 13.30 2.61
N ILE A 123 5.63 14.10 2.54
CA ILE A 123 5.69 15.42 3.18
C ILE A 123 5.62 16.45 2.05
N GLY A 124 4.46 17.07 1.85
CA GLY A 124 4.25 17.98 0.73
C GLY A 124 2.79 18.27 0.40
N SER A 125 2.57 19.26 -0.46
CA SER A 125 1.26 19.86 -0.75
C SER A 125 0.73 19.63 -2.18
N ASP A 126 1.32 18.72 -2.95
CA ASP A 126 0.89 18.45 -4.33
C ASP A 126 -0.46 17.72 -4.37
N ALA A 127 -1.52 18.43 -4.77
CA ALA A 127 -2.90 17.94 -4.69
C ALA A 127 -3.18 16.74 -5.63
N GLU A 128 -2.54 16.70 -6.80
CA GLU A 128 -2.71 15.59 -7.75
C GLU A 128 -2.10 14.30 -7.18
N LEU A 129 -0.87 14.37 -6.70
CA LEU A 129 -0.21 13.25 -6.04
C LEU A 129 -0.99 12.80 -4.80
N GLN A 130 -1.43 13.71 -3.93
CA GLN A 130 -2.22 13.33 -2.75
C GLN A 130 -3.53 12.61 -3.11
N LYS A 131 -4.22 13.07 -4.16
CA LYS A 131 -5.43 12.41 -4.67
C LYS A 131 -5.10 11.00 -5.17
N ASP A 132 -4.05 10.85 -5.96
CA ASP A 132 -3.67 9.55 -6.52
C ASP A 132 -3.17 8.58 -5.44
N LEU A 133 -2.38 9.05 -4.48
CA LEU A 133 -2.00 8.27 -3.28
C LEU A 133 -3.25 7.82 -2.51
N SER A 134 -4.23 8.71 -2.34
CA SER A 134 -5.47 8.38 -1.65
C SER A 134 -6.31 7.33 -2.39
N GLU A 135 -6.31 7.36 -3.72
CA GLU A 135 -7.01 6.37 -4.55
C GLU A 135 -6.31 5.01 -4.56
N ILE A 136 -4.98 4.97 -4.48
CA ILE A 136 -4.21 3.71 -4.49
C ILE A 136 -4.14 3.09 -3.09
N LEU A 137 -3.88 3.90 -2.06
CA LEU A 137 -3.55 3.45 -0.71
C LEU A 137 -4.72 3.58 0.28
N GLY A 138 -5.82 4.22 -0.14
CA GLY A 138 -6.88 4.67 0.75
C GLY A 138 -6.59 6.04 1.35
N LYS A 139 -7.55 6.59 2.10
CA LYS A 139 -7.43 7.94 2.69
C LYS A 139 -6.20 8.03 3.59
N SER A 140 -5.57 9.21 3.60
CA SER A 140 -4.53 9.50 4.59
C SER A 140 -5.07 9.31 6.01
N ILE A 141 -4.21 8.76 6.88
CA ILE A 141 -4.48 8.62 8.31
C ILE A 141 -4.14 9.90 9.10
N THR A 142 -3.63 10.92 8.40
CA THR A 142 -3.38 12.26 8.93
C THR A 142 -4.21 13.32 8.22
N ASN A 143 -4.49 14.42 8.93
CA ASN A 143 -5.36 15.52 8.47
C ASN A 143 -4.59 16.70 7.87
#